data_AF-M0H8A6-F1
#
_entry.id   AF-M0H8A6-F1
#
_cell.length_a   1.000
_cell.length_b   1.000
_cell.length_c   1.000
_cell.angle_alpha   90.00
_cell.angle_beta   90.00
_cell.angle_gamma   90.00
#
_symmetry.space_group_name_H-M   'P 1'
#
loop_
_entity.id
_entity.type
_entity.pdbx_description
1 polymer ?
#
loop_
_entity_poly.entity_id
_entity_poly.type
_entity_poly.pdbx_seq_one_letter_code
_entity_poly.pdbx_strand_id
1 'polypeptide(L)'
;MPDDKQGRNKQAANEEQRQRERALQEARDRADEPAPGEQLGDLDDALEIQDYPTTTEQLVENYGDYEVETQGGLKPVDEVLAPVDNELYDSADEVRDRIQRLINRR
;
A
#
# COMPACT_ATOMS: atom_id res chain seq x y z
N MET A 1 48.50 18.20 42.10
CA MET A 1 47.08 17.91 42.40
C MET A 1 46.27 18.19 41.15
N PRO A 2 45.27 17.35 40.86
CA PRO A 2 44.81 17.00 39.51
C PRO A 2 43.50 17.70 39.16
N ASP A 3 42.93 17.31 38.02
CA ASP A 3 41.50 17.42 37.68
C ASP A 3 41.01 18.81 37.22
N ASP A 4 40.21 18.98 36.18
CA ASP A 4 39.72 18.09 35.14
C ASP A 4 39.15 19.04 34.06
N LYS A 5 39.84 19.14 32.90
CA LYS A 5 39.34 19.91 31.75
C LYS A 5 38.43 19.06 30.85
N GLN A 6 37.86 17.95 31.34
CA GLN A 6 37.01 17.07 30.53
C GLN A 6 35.52 17.42 30.58
N GLY A 7 35.10 18.37 31.44
CA GLY A 7 33.68 18.68 31.63
C GLY A 7 32.95 19.32 30.45
N ARG A 8 33.65 19.93 29.48
CA ARG A 8 33.01 20.79 28.47
C ARG A 8 32.57 20.07 27.19
N ASN A 9 32.99 18.82 26.97
CA ASN A 9 32.64 18.06 25.75
C ASN A 9 31.42 17.15 25.92
N LYS A 10 30.95 16.93 27.16
CA LYS A 10 29.86 15.97 27.45
C LYS A 10 28.43 16.47 27.18
N GLN A 11 28.23 17.78 27.00
CA GLN A 11 26.88 18.34 26.82
C GLN A 11 26.37 18.28 25.36
N ALA A 12 27.25 18.20 24.36
CA ALA A 12 26.82 18.22 22.95
C ALA A 12 26.27 16.87 22.47
N ALA A 13 26.79 15.76 22.98
CA ALA A 13 26.45 14.42 22.49
C ALA A 13 25.06 13.90 22.93
N ASN A 14 24.44 14.50 23.94
CA ASN A 14 23.17 14.00 24.50
C ASN A 14 21.93 14.61 23.83
N GLU A 15 22.09 15.70 23.07
CA GLU A 15 20.98 16.39 22.39
C GLU A 15 20.76 15.86 20.96
N GLU A 16 21.84 15.49 20.26
CA GLU A 16 21.74 14.87 18.92
C GLU A 16 21.04 13.51 18.95
N GLN A 17 21.21 12.71 20.01
CA GLN A 17 20.50 11.43 20.14
C GLN A 17 18.98 11.61 20.29
N ARG A 18 18.55 12.61 21.09
CA ARG A 18 17.12 12.88 21.31
C ARG A 18 16.40 13.36 20.05
N GLN A 19 17.10 14.03 19.13
CA GLN A 19 16.51 14.45 17.86
C GLN A 19 16.44 13.32 16.84
N ARG A 20 17.43 12.41 16.82
CA ARG A 20 17.42 11.25 15.90
C ARG A 20 16.32 10.24 16.19
N GLU A 21 15.98 10.01 17.46
CA GLU A 21 14.90 9.07 17.81
C GLU A 21 13.52 9.55 17.36
N ARG A 22 13.27 10.88 17.34
CA ARG A 22 11.97 11.42 16.91
C ARG A 22 11.71 11.25 15.41
N ALA A 23 12.75 11.33 14.58
CA ALA A 23 12.64 11.14 13.14
C ALA A 23 12.37 9.69 12.71
N LEU A 24 12.74 8.70 13.54
CA LEU A 24 12.59 7.29 13.19
C LEU A 24 11.16 6.76 13.42
N GLN A 25 10.36 7.45 14.24
CA GLN A 25 9.01 7.02 14.59
C GLN A 25 7.97 7.52 13.58
N GLU A 26 8.16 8.71 13.00
CA GLU A 26 7.31 9.27 11.94
C GLU A 26 7.42 8.56 10.58
N ALA A 27 8.48 7.79 10.34
CA ALA A 27 8.60 7.00 9.10
C ALA A 27 7.70 5.75 9.09
N ARG A 28 7.25 5.26 10.26
CA ARG A 28 6.41 4.05 10.35
C ARG A 28 4.93 4.32 10.09
N ASP A 29 4.49 5.56 10.28
CA ASP A 29 3.09 5.96 10.03
C ASP A 29 2.83 6.29 8.55
N ARG A 30 3.88 6.68 7.80
CA ARG A 30 3.83 6.90 6.34
C ARG A 30 3.84 5.61 5.51
N ALA A 31 4.31 4.50 6.07
CA ALA A 31 4.34 3.22 5.36
C ALA A 31 2.95 2.56 5.26
N ASP A 32 1.97 3.10 5.99
CA ASP A 32 0.56 2.72 5.94
C ASP A 32 -0.27 3.70 5.09
N GLU A 33 0.35 4.75 4.53
CA GLU A 33 -0.31 5.56 3.51
C GLU A 33 -0.36 4.69 2.24
N PRO A 34 -1.54 4.20 1.81
CA PRO A 34 -1.63 3.43 0.58
C PRO A 34 -1.01 4.30 -0.52
N ALA A 35 -0.01 3.74 -1.21
CA ALA A 35 0.55 4.41 -2.38
C ALA A 35 -0.63 4.75 -3.29
N PRO A 36 -0.69 5.95 -3.91
CA PRO A 36 -1.74 6.27 -4.86
C PRO A 36 -1.55 5.35 -6.07
N GLY A 37 -2.10 4.14 -5.99
CA GLY A 37 -2.17 3.17 -7.06
C GLY A 37 -2.98 3.78 -8.18
N GLU A 38 -2.61 3.47 -9.41
CA GLU A 38 -3.34 3.92 -10.59
C GLU A 38 -4.82 3.57 -10.42
N GLN A 39 -5.62 4.62 -10.21
CA GLN A 39 -7.00 4.54 -9.76
C GLN A 39 -7.78 3.70 -10.76
N LEU A 40 -8.34 2.56 -10.31
CA LEU A 40 -9.11 1.62 -11.14
C LEU A 40 -10.50 2.19 -11.52
N GLY A 41 -10.65 3.50 -11.59
CA GLY A 41 -11.91 4.19 -11.77
C GLY A 41 -12.88 3.90 -10.62
N ASP A 42 -14.16 3.69 -10.96
CA ASP A 42 -15.24 3.41 -10.00
C ASP A 42 -15.05 2.13 -9.19
N LEU A 43 -14.25 1.18 -9.70
CA LEU A 43 -13.91 -0.04 -8.96
C LEU A 43 -13.07 0.28 -7.72
N ASP A 44 -12.25 1.32 -7.79
CA ASP A 44 -11.32 1.68 -6.74
C ASP A 44 -12.05 2.02 -5.43
N ASP A 45 -13.02 2.94 -5.50
CA ASP A 45 -13.89 3.31 -4.40
C ASP A 45 -14.67 2.10 -3.84
N ALA A 46 -15.11 1.20 -4.74
CA ALA A 46 -15.86 0.01 -4.37
C ALA A 46 -15.01 -1.01 -3.59
N LEU A 47 -13.71 -1.11 -3.92
CA LEU A 47 -12.77 -1.98 -3.23
C LEU A 47 -12.39 -1.43 -1.85
N GLU A 48 -12.38 -0.11 -1.64
CA GLU A 48 -12.09 0.48 -0.32
C GLU A 48 -13.19 0.22 0.71
N ILE A 49 -14.44 0.21 0.27
CA ILE A 49 -15.60 0.03 1.17
C ILE A 49 -15.96 -1.45 1.41
N GLN A 50 -15.33 -2.37 0.69
CA GLN A 50 -15.58 -3.80 0.84
C GLN A 50 -15.00 -4.35 2.14
N ASP A 51 -15.66 -5.36 2.71
CA ASP A 51 -15.14 -6.17 3.82
C ASP A 51 -14.08 -7.19 3.34
N TYR A 52 -12.96 -7.25 4.07
CA TYR A 52 -11.87 -8.21 3.87
C TYR A 52 -11.80 -9.21 5.03
N PRO A 53 -11.33 -10.46 4.81
CA PRO A 53 -10.78 -11.00 3.56
C PRO A 53 -11.84 -11.35 2.51
N THR A 54 -11.50 -11.18 1.23
CA THR A 54 -12.33 -11.51 0.06
C THR A 54 -11.60 -12.49 -0.85
N THR A 55 -12.29 -13.08 -1.84
CA THR A 55 -11.66 -13.98 -2.81
C THR A 55 -11.89 -13.55 -4.25
N THR A 56 -11.07 -14.02 -5.19
CA THR A 56 -11.24 -13.71 -6.63
C THR A 56 -12.67 -14.01 -7.11
N GLU A 57 -13.24 -15.15 -6.72
CA GLU A 57 -14.62 -15.50 -7.09
C GLU A 57 -15.64 -14.50 -6.54
N GLN A 58 -15.50 -14.06 -5.28
CA GLN A 58 -16.40 -13.06 -4.70
C GLN A 58 -16.23 -11.68 -5.35
N LEU A 59 -15.00 -11.31 -5.71
CA LEU A 59 -14.71 -10.09 -6.45
C LEU A 59 -15.34 -10.09 -7.84
N VAL A 60 -15.27 -11.22 -8.55
CA VAL A 60 -15.92 -11.36 -9.85
C VAL A 60 -17.45 -11.37 -9.72
N GLU A 61 -18.00 -11.99 -8.67
CA GLU A 61 -19.44 -11.99 -8.43
C GLU A 61 -19.99 -10.59 -8.10
N ASN A 62 -19.28 -9.82 -7.26
CA ASN A 62 -19.72 -8.49 -6.85
C ASN A 62 -19.33 -7.38 -7.83
N TYR A 63 -18.17 -7.51 -8.48
CA TYR A 63 -17.54 -6.46 -9.27
C TYR A 63 -17.16 -6.88 -10.69
N GLY A 64 -17.53 -8.08 -11.15
CA GLY A 64 -17.19 -8.56 -12.49
C GLY A 64 -17.67 -7.66 -13.63
N ASP A 65 -18.82 -6.99 -13.44
CA ASP A 65 -19.39 -6.02 -14.39
C ASP A 65 -18.65 -4.67 -14.42
N TYR A 66 -17.75 -4.38 -13.49
CA TYR A 66 -17.03 -3.11 -13.47
C TYR A 66 -16.01 -3.09 -14.61
N GLU A 67 -15.92 -1.95 -15.29
CA GLU A 67 -14.96 -1.75 -16.37
C GLU A 67 -13.69 -1.09 -15.83
N VAL A 68 -12.54 -1.69 -16.10
CA VAL A 68 -11.23 -1.13 -15.78
C VAL A 68 -10.50 -0.74 -17.06
N GLU A 69 -9.77 0.37 -17.01
CA GLU A 69 -8.93 0.79 -18.12
C GLU A 69 -7.70 -0.12 -18.24
N THR A 70 -7.52 -0.69 -19.42
CA THR A 70 -6.36 -1.54 -19.75
C THR A 70 -5.62 -0.95 -20.95
N GLN A 71 -4.40 -1.43 -21.23
CA GLN A 71 -3.66 -1.03 -22.44
C GLN A 71 -4.43 -1.28 -23.75
N GLY A 72 -5.36 -2.25 -23.75
CA GLY A 72 -6.22 -2.58 -24.88
C GLY A 72 -7.57 -1.85 -24.89
N GLY A 73 -7.79 -0.89 -23.99
CA GLY A 73 -9.08 -0.23 -23.76
C GLY A 73 -9.79 -0.72 -22.49
N LEU A 74 -11.03 -0.29 -22.31
CA LEU A 74 -11.87 -0.71 -21.18
C LEU A 74 -12.20 -2.20 -21.27
N LYS A 75 -12.02 -2.92 -20.15
CA LYS A 75 -12.37 -4.34 -20.03
C LYS A 75 -13.06 -4.62 -18.70
N PRO A 76 -14.00 -5.56 -18.67
CA PRO A 76 -14.65 -5.97 -17.42
C PRO A 76 -13.65 -6.67 -16.50
N VAL A 77 -13.81 -6.48 -15.19
CA VAL A 77 -13.01 -7.13 -14.15
C VAL A 77 -13.07 -8.65 -14.27
N ASP A 78 -14.23 -9.21 -14.62
CA ASP A 78 -14.39 -10.65 -14.90
C ASP A 78 -13.37 -11.14 -15.94
N GLU A 79 -13.20 -10.43 -17.06
CA GLU A 79 -12.26 -10.83 -18.11
C GLU A 79 -10.79 -10.64 -17.68
N VAL A 80 -10.52 -9.64 -16.86
CA VAL A 80 -9.18 -9.38 -16.32
C VAL A 80 -8.78 -10.45 -15.31
N LEU A 81 -9.72 -10.90 -14.48
CA LEU A 81 -9.53 -11.91 -13.43
C LEU A 81 -9.79 -13.35 -13.91
N ALA A 82 -10.37 -13.56 -15.09
CA ALA A 82 -10.56 -14.89 -15.69
C ALA A 82 -9.33 -15.82 -15.67
N PRO A 83 -8.08 -15.35 -15.88
CA PRO A 83 -6.88 -16.20 -15.78
C PRO A 83 -6.39 -16.41 -14.34
N VAL A 84 -7.03 -15.82 -13.34
CA VAL A 84 -6.67 -15.89 -11.92
C VAL A 84 -7.55 -16.94 -11.25
N ASP A 85 -6.92 -17.92 -10.62
CA ASP A 85 -7.64 -18.87 -9.76
C ASP A 85 -8.25 -18.17 -8.53
N ASN A 86 -9.05 -18.89 -7.75
CA ASN A 86 -9.62 -18.37 -6.52
C ASN A 86 -8.51 -18.12 -5.46
N GLU A 87 -8.02 -16.87 -5.42
CA GLU A 87 -6.99 -16.37 -4.51
C GLU A 87 -7.69 -15.56 -3.41
N LEU A 88 -7.11 -15.55 -2.20
CA LEU A 88 -7.62 -14.80 -1.07
C LEU A 88 -6.84 -13.49 -0.94
N TYR A 89 -7.57 -12.40 -0.75
CA TYR A 89 -7.03 -11.07 -0.56
C TYR A 89 -7.42 -10.56 0.81
N ASP A 90 -6.43 -10.08 1.56
CA ASP A 90 -6.60 -9.56 2.90
C ASP A 90 -6.87 -8.04 2.90
N SER A 91 -6.69 -7.35 1.76
CA SER A 91 -6.88 -5.88 1.65
C SER A 91 -7.17 -5.42 0.23
N ALA A 92 -7.74 -4.20 0.10
CA ALA A 92 -8.04 -3.56 -1.17
C ALA A 92 -6.78 -3.34 -2.02
N ASP A 93 -5.68 -2.97 -1.39
CA ASP A 93 -4.39 -2.78 -2.05
C ASP A 93 -3.88 -4.05 -2.74
N GLU A 94 -4.10 -5.23 -2.15
CA GLU A 94 -3.69 -6.49 -2.78
C GLU A 94 -4.51 -6.77 -4.05
N VAL A 95 -5.81 -6.50 -4.00
CA VAL A 95 -6.71 -6.63 -5.16
C VAL A 95 -6.29 -5.62 -6.25
N ARG A 96 -6.08 -4.36 -5.87
CA ARG A 96 -5.66 -3.30 -6.79
C ARG A 96 -4.36 -3.63 -7.49
N ASP A 97 -3.34 -4.00 -6.73
CA ASP A 97 -2.03 -4.35 -7.26
C ASP A 97 -2.13 -5.59 -8.16
N ARG A 98 -2.96 -6.57 -7.79
CA ARG A 98 -3.22 -7.73 -8.63
C ARG A 98 -3.83 -7.35 -9.98
N ILE A 99 -4.88 -6.53 -9.99
CA ILE A 99 -5.53 -6.06 -11.22
C ILE A 99 -4.54 -5.24 -12.05
N GLN A 100 -3.80 -4.32 -11.46
CA GLN A 100 -2.78 -3.51 -12.13
C GLN A 100 -1.71 -4.38 -12.82
N ARG A 101 -1.22 -5.42 -12.15
CA ARG A 101 -0.28 -6.38 -12.77
C ARG A 101 -0.87 -7.10 -13.97
N LEU A 102 -2.17 -7.39 -13.97
CA LEU A 102 -2.84 -8.10 -15.07
C LEU A 102 -3.06 -7.18 -16.27
N ILE A 103 -3.49 -5.94 -16.05
CA ILE A 103 -3.70 -4.96 -17.12
C ILE A 103 -2.37 -4.51 -17.75
N ASN A 104 -1.30 -4.39 -16.96
CA ASN A 104 0.03 -3.99 -17.45
C ASN A 104 0.77 -5.13 -18.18
N ARG A 105 0.36 -6.38 -17.99
CA ARG A 105 0.97 -7.55 -18.63
C ARG A 105 0.42 -7.83 -20.03
N ARG A 106 -0.74 -7.27 -20.37
CA ARG A 106 -1.50 -7.57 -21.59
C ARG A 106 -1.42 -6.41 -22.59
#